data_AF-A0A9P0YUV5-F1
#
_entry.id   AF-A0A9P0YUV5-F1
#
_cell.length_a   1.000
_cell.length_b   1.000
_cell.length_c   1.000
_cell.angle_alpha   90.00
_cell.angle_beta   90.00
_cell.angle_gamma   90.00
#
_symmetry.space_group_name_H-M   'P 1'
#
loop_
_entity.id
_entity.type
_entity.pdbx_description
1 polymer ?
#
loop_
_entity_poly.entity_id
_entity_poly.type
_entity_poly.pdbx_seq_one_letter_code
_entity_poly.pdbx_strand_id
1 'polypeptide(L)'
;MPHPTIKVEVHMSDGTMLDGKVLAYDFHYNLAAVEVHSGTPLKAAKMALFDDAISVDPAPVISTPIVQAHSVPPLDAHYTLIPGNTVIALGRYFAKPYALMAAPGEFSINQVEFECQELFRANCRITRCGVGGPLVNSQGEFIGVCFYDMSCTPFLPITLTLKWWEQYKKNGQIHRPLLAMELTNLYAVSLDILETVVQNDTFHGVMVEEVLPGSSADVAGIRPNDVITRFAGGSVGSFLELVKMMWQNIGKSVEVTVLRTFDGTRFNLNMVVDEVSPDEQYSWPVLDNAR
;
A
#
# COMPACT_ATOMS: atom_id res chain seq x y z
N MET A 1 -23.20 25.26 11.24
CA MET A 1 -22.04 26.16 11.05
C MET A 1 -21.46 25.81 9.69
N PRO A 2 -21.26 26.75 8.75
CA PRO A 2 -20.50 26.44 7.54
C PRO A 2 -19.10 25.99 7.97
N HIS A 3 -18.63 24.84 7.46
CA HIS A 3 -17.27 24.38 7.73
C HIS A 3 -16.28 25.50 7.33
N PRO A 4 -15.25 25.79 8.14
CA PRO A 4 -14.25 26.79 7.79
C PRO A 4 -13.65 26.43 6.43
N THR A 5 -13.70 27.36 5.48
CA THR A 5 -13.10 27.18 4.16
C THR A 5 -11.60 27.02 4.34
N ILE A 6 -11.10 25.80 4.18
CA ILE A 6 -9.66 25.49 4.27
C ILE A 6 -8.96 26.21 3.12
N LYS A 7 -8.07 27.15 3.44
CA LYS A 7 -7.18 27.77 2.47
C LYS A 7 -5.95 26.89 2.30
N VAL A 8 -5.64 26.48 1.08
CA VAL A 8 -4.43 25.71 0.76
C VAL A 8 -3.53 26.56 -0.14
N GLU A 9 -2.29 26.78 0.28
CA GLU A 9 -1.27 27.46 -0.50
C GLU A 9 -0.21 26.44 -0.93
N VAL A 10 0.05 26.35 -2.24
CA VAL A 10 1.02 25.41 -2.80
C VAL A 10 2.26 26.18 -3.21
N HIS A 11 3.35 25.96 -2.49
CA HIS A 11 4.64 26.52 -2.82
C HIS A 11 5.43 25.55 -3.69
N MET A 12 5.96 26.03 -4.81
CA MET A 12 6.83 25.30 -5.73
C MET A 12 8.29 25.31 -5.24
N SER A 13 9.18 24.58 -5.91
CA SER A 13 10.60 24.53 -5.53
C SER A 13 11.36 25.83 -5.83
N ASP A 14 10.89 26.61 -6.80
CA ASP A 14 11.42 27.94 -7.15
C ASP A 14 10.86 29.08 -6.27
N GLY A 15 9.99 28.75 -5.31
CA GLY A 15 9.34 29.71 -4.42
C GLY A 15 8.04 30.31 -4.95
N THR A 16 7.62 29.95 -6.18
CA THR A 16 6.31 30.35 -6.73
C THR A 16 5.20 29.84 -5.83
N MET A 17 4.22 30.69 -5.52
CA MET A 17 3.03 30.34 -4.75
C MET A 17 1.84 30.21 -5.70
N LEU A 18 1.07 29.12 -5.55
CA LEU A 18 -0.13 28.81 -6.31
C LEU A 18 -1.30 28.55 -5.35
N ASP A 19 -2.50 28.95 -5.76
CA ASP A 19 -3.71 28.67 -5.00
C ASP A 19 -4.12 27.19 -5.15
N GLY A 20 -4.31 26.55 -4.00
CA GLY A 20 -4.76 25.18 -3.87
C GLY A 20 -6.20 25.07 -3.38
N LYS A 21 -6.90 24.03 -3.81
CA LYS A 21 -8.23 23.67 -3.30
C LYS A 21 -8.27 22.17 -2.99
N VAL A 22 -8.68 21.82 -1.77
CA VAL A 22 -8.93 20.41 -1.42
C VAL A 22 -10.14 19.93 -2.23
N LEU A 23 -9.93 18.92 -3.07
CA LEU A 23 -11.00 18.25 -3.81
C LEU A 23 -11.57 17.09 -3.01
N ALA A 24 -10.69 16.22 -2.52
CA ALA A 24 -11.04 14.99 -1.81
C ALA A 24 -10.08 14.76 -0.65
N TYR A 25 -10.55 14.03 0.36
CA TYR A 25 -9.72 13.54 1.44
C TYR A 25 -10.26 12.21 1.96
N ASP A 26 -9.39 11.48 2.64
CA ASP A 26 -9.67 10.18 3.21
C ASP A 26 -8.92 10.03 4.52
N PHE A 27 -9.67 9.92 5.61
CA PHE A 27 -9.09 9.74 6.95
C PHE A 27 -8.57 8.34 7.19
N HIS A 28 -9.01 7.31 6.46
CA HIS A 28 -8.44 5.97 6.62
C HIS A 28 -7.01 5.93 6.09
N TYR A 29 -6.76 6.47 4.89
CA TYR A 29 -5.41 6.56 4.32
C TYR A 29 -4.63 7.80 4.74
N ASN A 30 -5.27 8.75 5.44
CA ASN A 30 -4.74 10.09 5.71
C ASN A 30 -4.19 10.76 4.43
N LEU A 31 -5.02 10.74 3.39
CA LEU A 31 -4.69 11.23 2.05
C LEU A 31 -5.60 12.40 1.68
N ALA A 32 -5.06 13.39 0.95
CA ALA A 32 -5.84 14.48 0.37
C ALA A 32 -5.42 14.75 -1.07
N ALA A 33 -6.39 15.01 -1.93
CA ALA A 33 -6.17 15.49 -3.29
C ALA A 33 -6.38 17.01 -3.33
N VAL A 34 -5.35 17.72 -3.79
CA VAL A 34 -5.38 19.19 -3.93
C VAL A 34 -5.32 19.55 -5.40
N GLU A 35 -6.30 20.30 -5.87
CA GLU A 35 -6.28 20.96 -7.17
C GLU A 35 -5.42 22.22 -7.07
N VAL A 36 -4.50 22.37 -8.03
CA VAL A 36 -3.57 23.50 -8.09
C VAL A 36 -3.84 24.29 -9.36
N HIS A 37 -4.15 25.58 -9.21
CA HIS A 37 -4.39 26.46 -10.35
C HIS A 37 -3.07 27.09 -10.79
N SER A 38 -2.60 26.76 -11.99
CA SER A 38 -1.38 27.31 -12.57
C SER A 38 -1.65 27.95 -13.93
N GLY A 39 -1.07 29.13 -14.16
CA GLY A 39 -1.11 29.79 -15.47
C GLY A 39 -0.26 29.10 -16.54
N THR A 40 0.60 28.15 -16.14
CA THR A 40 1.45 27.35 -17.03
C THR A 40 1.32 25.85 -16.72
N PRO A 41 1.49 24.96 -17.72
CA PRO A 41 1.48 23.52 -17.49
C PRO A 41 2.58 23.09 -16.51
N LEU A 42 2.20 22.40 -15.43
CA LEU A 42 3.13 21.81 -14.48
C LEU A 42 3.63 20.46 -14.97
N LYS A 43 4.89 20.13 -14.67
CA LYS A 43 5.45 18.81 -14.95
C LYS A 43 4.91 17.80 -13.93
N ALA A 44 4.27 16.74 -14.41
CA ALA A 44 3.86 15.61 -13.58
C ALA A 44 5.02 14.63 -13.37
N ALA A 45 5.08 13.99 -12.20
CA ALA A 45 6.00 12.89 -11.95
C ALA A 45 5.64 11.67 -12.80
N LYS A 46 6.65 10.92 -13.26
CA LYS A 46 6.43 9.58 -13.82
C LYS A 46 6.11 8.64 -12.65
N MET A 47 5.05 7.85 -12.79
CA MET A 47 4.65 6.85 -11.79
C MET A 47 5.05 5.46 -12.26
N ALA A 48 5.38 4.59 -11.32
CA ALA A 48 5.58 3.17 -11.59
C ALA A 48 4.65 2.36 -10.69
N LEU A 49 3.74 1.59 -11.32
CA LEU A 49 2.98 0.58 -10.61
C LEU A 49 3.89 -0.60 -10.28
N PHE A 50 3.66 -1.22 -9.14
CA PHE A 50 4.45 -2.36 -8.69
C PHE A 50 3.60 -3.48 -8.12
N ASP A 51 4.19 -4.66 -8.05
CA ASP A 51 3.75 -5.79 -7.24
C ASP A 51 4.79 -6.12 -6.17
N ASP A 52 4.35 -6.83 -5.14
CA ASP A 52 5.15 -7.27 -3.99
C ASP A 52 5.19 -8.80 -3.89
N ALA A 53 4.93 -9.51 -4.99
CA ALA A 53 4.89 -10.97 -5.00
C ALA A 53 6.30 -11.55 -4.99
N ILE A 54 6.60 -12.40 -3.99
CA ILE A 54 7.84 -13.16 -3.90
C ILE A 54 7.48 -14.64 -3.76
N SER A 55 8.10 -15.49 -4.57
CA SER A 55 7.91 -16.94 -4.48
C SER A 55 8.73 -17.52 -3.33
N VAL A 56 8.14 -18.44 -2.58
CA VAL A 56 8.82 -19.26 -1.57
C VAL A 56 9.14 -20.67 -2.07
N ASP A 57 9.08 -20.90 -3.39
CA ASP A 57 9.42 -22.19 -4.00
C ASP A 57 10.89 -22.56 -3.71
N PRO A 58 11.16 -23.70 -3.02
CA PRO A 58 12.51 -24.16 -2.74
C PRO A 58 13.21 -24.78 -3.96
N ALA A 59 12.51 -24.99 -5.07
CA ALA A 59 13.11 -25.49 -6.30
C ALA A 59 14.27 -24.56 -6.71
N PRO A 60 15.37 -25.12 -7.24
CA PRO A 60 16.49 -24.31 -7.67
C PRO A 60 16.00 -23.31 -8.72
N VAL A 61 16.06 -22.02 -8.38
CA VAL A 61 15.97 -20.94 -9.35
C VAL A 61 17.08 -21.24 -10.34
N ILE A 62 16.74 -21.74 -11.52
CA ILE A 62 17.69 -21.84 -12.62
C ILE A 62 18.07 -20.39 -12.87
N SER A 63 19.26 -20.01 -12.40
CA SER A 63 19.77 -18.65 -12.51
C SER A 63 19.75 -18.25 -13.98
N THR A 64 18.70 -17.57 -14.42
CA THR A 64 18.84 -16.66 -15.54
C THR A 64 19.91 -15.66 -15.09
N PRO A 65 21.00 -15.49 -15.85
CA PRO A 65 22.09 -14.64 -15.43
C PRO A 65 21.54 -13.27 -15.07
N ILE A 66 21.99 -12.74 -13.93
CA ILE A 66 21.76 -11.37 -13.51
C ILE A 66 22.21 -10.50 -14.68
N VAL A 67 21.26 -10.08 -15.52
CA VAL A 67 21.52 -9.07 -16.53
C VAL A 67 21.82 -7.82 -15.74
N GLN A 68 23.08 -7.36 -15.82
CA GLN A 68 23.46 -6.03 -15.36
C GLN A 68 22.42 -5.04 -15.88
N ALA A 69 21.71 -4.39 -14.96
CA ALA A 69 20.66 -3.43 -15.26
C ALA A 69 21.25 -2.19 -15.95
N HIS A 70 21.43 -2.28 -17.27
CA HIS A 70 21.77 -1.16 -18.14
C HIS A 70 20.79 -1.02 -19.32
N SER A 71 19.70 -1.80 -19.34
CA SER A 71 18.59 -1.58 -20.27
C SER A 71 17.38 -1.01 -19.54
N VAL A 72 16.94 0.15 -20.01
CA VAL A 72 15.65 0.75 -19.63
C VAL A 72 14.55 -0.28 -19.86
N PRO A 73 13.80 -0.70 -18.82
CA PRO A 73 12.69 -1.62 -19.03
C PRO A 73 11.62 -0.96 -19.91
N PRO A 74 10.93 -1.72 -20.77
CA PRO A 74 9.80 -1.20 -21.54
C PRO A 74 8.73 -0.63 -20.59
N LEU A 75 7.88 0.26 -21.11
CA LEU A 75 6.82 0.97 -20.36
C LEU A 75 5.79 0.03 -19.69
N ASP A 76 5.81 -1.26 -20.04
CA ASP A 76 4.98 -2.35 -19.50
C ASP A 76 5.76 -3.33 -18.59
N ALA A 77 6.97 -2.99 -18.14
CA ALA A 77 7.72 -3.83 -17.22
C ALA A 77 7.09 -3.77 -15.81
N HIS A 78 6.57 -4.91 -15.37
CA HIS A 78 6.17 -5.13 -13.98
C HIS A 78 7.37 -4.89 -13.06
N TYR A 79 7.36 -3.77 -12.34
CA TYR A 79 8.34 -3.49 -11.30
C TYR A 79 7.92 -4.30 -10.06
N THR A 80 8.68 -5.33 -9.69
CA THR A 80 8.47 -6.04 -8.43
C THR A 80 9.30 -5.36 -7.34
N LEU A 81 8.63 -4.86 -6.31
CA LEU A 81 9.28 -4.24 -5.16
C LEU A 81 9.65 -5.32 -4.14
N ILE A 82 10.94 -5.62 -4.02
CA ILE A 82 11.47 -6.64 -3.10
C ILE A 82 12.36 -6.03 -2.00
N PRO A 83 12.49 -6.67 -0.82
CA PRO A 83 13.36 -6.21 0.25
C PRO A 83 14.76 -5.83 -0.22
N GLY A 84 15.29 -4.72 0.29
CA GLY A 84 16.61 -4.21 -0.09
C GLY A 84 16.63 -3.40 -1.38
N ASN A 85 15.52 -3.30 -2.12
CA ASN A 85 15.42 -2.36 -3.24
C ASN A 85 15.66 -0.93 -2.76
N THR A 86 16.58 -0.23 -3.42
CA THR A 86 16.87 1.17 -3.15
C THR A 86 15.65 2.03 -3.49
N VAL A 87 15.24 2.84 -2.52
CA VAL A 87 14.19 3.85 -2.64
C VAL A 87 14.69 5.17 -2.09
N ILE A 88 14.11 6.28 -2.57
CA ILE A 88 14.48 7.62 -2.12
C ILE A 88 13.20 8.35 -1.75
N ALA A 89 13.09 8.78 -0.49
CA ALA A 89 12.01 9.64 -0.06
C ALA A 89 12.36 11.10 -0.35
N LEU A 90 11.51 11.78 -1.10
CA LEU A 90 11.65 13.21 -1.41
C LEU A 90 10.62 14.01 -0.61
N GLY A 91 10.96 15.21 -0.18
CA GLY A 91 10.02 16.04 0.57
C GLY A 91 10.58 17.42 0.92
N ARG A 92 9.85 18.18 1.73
CA ARG A 92 10.32 19.46 2.27
C ARG A 92 11.28 19.23 3.44
N TYR A 93 12.17 20.19 3.65
CA TYR A 93 13.10 20.22 4.76
C TYR A 93 13.01 21.54 5.51
N PHE A 94 13.10 21.49 6.84
CA PHE A 94 12.84 22.63 7.72
C PHE A 94 13.99 23.66 7.77
N ALA A 95 15.16 23.35 7.20
CA ALA A 95 16.36 24.17 7.39
C ALA A 95 16.29 25.57 6.75
N LYS A 96 15.58 25.73 5.62
CA LYS A 96 15.39 27.00 4.91
C LYS A 96 14.04 27.02 4.18
N PRO A 97 13.45 28.19 3.89
CA PRO A 97 12.24 28.27 3.09
C PRO A 97 12.36 27.49 1.78
N TYR A 98 11.36 26.65 1.50
CA TYR A 98 11.30 25.80 0.31
C TYR A 98 12.45 24.80 0.14
N ALA A 99 13.26 24.55 1.19
CA ALA A 99 14.28 23.52 1.11
C ALA A 99 13.65 22.15 0.84
N LEU A 100 14.37 21.35 0.06
CA LEU A 100 14.01 19.98 -0.27
C LEU A 100 14.98 19.02 0.42
N MET A 101 14.49 17.83 0.76
CA MET A 101 15.32 16.70 1.16
C MET A 101 15.16 15.55 0.16
N ALA A 102 16.23 14.78 0.03
CA ALA A 102 16.23 13.46 -0.57
C ALA A 102 16.87 12.50 0.45
N ALA A 103 16.10 11.54 0.92
CA ALA A 103 16.51 10.58 1.92
C ALA A 103 16.55 9.18 1.29
N PRO A 104 17.74 8.69 0.87
CA PRO A 104 17.87 7.33 0.37
C PRO A 104 17.64 6.31 1.49
N GLY A 105 17.17 5.14 1.10
CA GLY A 105 16.96 3.98 1.95
C GLY A 105 16.63 2.75 1.12
N GLU A 106 16.06 1.76 1.77
CA GLU A 106 15.71 0.47 1.22
C GLU A 106 14.30 0.09 1.67
N PHE A 107 13.58 -0.59 0.79
CA PHE A 107 12.30 -1.22 1.12
C PHE A 107 12.51 -2.39 2.12
N SER A 108 11.60 -2.50 3.08
CA SER A 108 11.58 -3.50 4.13
C SER A 108 10.20 -4.13 4.27
N ILE A 109 10.17 -5.40 4.66
CA ILE A 109 8.94 -6.18 4.87
C ILE A 109 8.45 -6.19 6.32
N ASN A 110 9.16 -5.49 7.21
CA ASN A 110 8.69 -5.38 8.58
C ASN A 110 7.39 -4.60 8.60
N GLN A 111 6.44 -5.06 9.42
CA GLN A 111 5.19 -4.34 9.65
C GLN A 111 5.45 -2.92 10.18
N VAL A 112 4.49 -2.06 9.93
CA VAL A 112 4.46 -0.69 10.44
C VAL A 112 3.40 -0.61 11.54
N GLU A 113 3.73 0.02 12.66
CA GLU A 113 2.83 0.20 13.80
C GLU A 113 1.82 1.34 13.52
N PHE A 114 0.93 1.15 12.55
CA PHE A 114 -0.17 2.07 12.20
C PHE A 114 -1.47 1.30 12.03
N GLU A 115 -2.60 1.98 12.23
CA GLU A 115 -3.94 1.41 12.00
C GLU A 115 -4.16 1.02 10.52
N CYS A 116 -3.51 1.73 9.59
CA CYS A 116 -3.56 1.44 8.15
C CYS A 116 -2.57 0.33 7.79
N GLN A 117 -3.07 -0.91 7.73
CA GLN A 117 -2.27 -2.10 7.40
C GLN A 117 -1.71 -2.07 5.97
N GLU A 118 -2.28 -1.27 5.08
CA GLU A 118 -1.81 -1.13 3.70
C GLU A 118 -0.54 -0.29 3.55
N LEU A 119 0.00 0.24 4.63
CA LEU A 119 1.27 0.95 4.62
C LEU A 119 2.45 -0.02 4.48
N PHE A 120 3.30 0.28 3.51
CA PHE A 120 4.57 -0.39 3.29
C PHE A 120 5.68 0.34 4.04
N ARG A 121 6.83 -0.31 4.25
CA ARG A 121 7.93 0.25 5.04
C ARG A 121 9.18 0.48 4.21
N ALA A 122 9.77 1.67 4.34
CA ALA A 122 11.13 1.94 3.92
C ALA A 122 11.96 2.41 5.13
N ASN A 123 13.29 2.20 5.10
CA ASN A 123 14.20 2.69 6.15
C ASN A 123 14.78 4.09 5.83
N CYS A 124 14.14 4.84 4.91
CA CYS A 124 14.48 6.23 4.66
C CYS A 124 14.36 7.06 5.95
N ARG A 125 15.27 8.00 6.15
CA ARG A 125 15.24 8.92 7.29
C ARG A 125 14.70 10.28 6.86
N ILE A 126 13.39 10.45 6.98
CA ILE A 126 12.72 11.71 6.70
C ILE A 126 12.42 12.49 7.98
N THR A 127 12.04 13.75 7.82
CA THR A 127 11.46 14.56 8.90
C THR A 127 9.94 14.60 8.75
N ARG A 128 9.23 15.12 9.76
CA ARG A 128 7.77 15.36 9.65
C ARG A 128 7.38 16.23 8.44
N CYS A 129 8.30 17.08 7.95
CA CYS A 129 8.08 17.89 6.74
C CYS A 129 8.09 17.06 5.44
N GLY A 130 8.44 15.76 5.50
CA GLY A 130 8.39 14.83 4.38
C GLY A 130 7.06 14.11 4.19
N VAL A 131 6.12 14.24 5.13
CA VAL A 131 4.80 13.63 5.01
C VAL A 131 4.09 14.18 3.77
N GLY A 132 3.48 13.29 2.99
CA GLY A 132 2.86 13.61 1.70
C GLY A 132 3.84 13.73 0.52
N GLY A 133 5.16 13.68 0.79
CA GLY A 133 6.19 13.65 -0.24
C GLY A 133 6.27 12.30 -0.98
N PRO A 134 6.84 12.25 -2.19
CA PRO A 134 6.91 11.01 -2.95
C PRO A 134 8.09 10.13 -2.50
N LEU A 135 7.83 8.84 -2.36
CA LEU A 135 8.85 7.79 -2.41
C LEU A 135 9.08 7.42 -3.88
N VAL A 136 10.33 7.43 -4.32
CA VAL A 136 10.72 7.07 -5.69
C VAL A 136 11.66 5.87 -5.73
N ASN A 137 11.57 5.08 -6.80
CA ASN A 137 12.52 4.01 -7.08
C ASN A 137 13.85 4.56 -7.63
N SER A 138 14.81 3.69 -7.94
CA SER A 138 16.13 4.07 -8.48
C SER A 138 16.07 4.72 -9.88
N GLN A 139 14.94 4.63 -10.57
CA GLN A 139 14.67 5.29 -11.85
C GLN A 139 14.02 6.68 -11.67
N GLY A 140 13.76 7.11 -10.43
CA GLY A 140 13.09 8.37 -10.13
C GLY A 140 11.57 8.34 -10.36
N GLU A 141 10.99 7.15 -10.44
CA GLU A 141 9.55 6.96 -10.65
C GLU A 141 8.84 6.90 -9.29
N PHE A 142 7.71 7.60 -9.19
CA PHE A 142 6.90 7.70 -8.00
C PHE A 142 6.16 6.39 -7.72
N ILE A 143 6.46 5.77 -6.59
CA ILE A 143 5.94 4.46 -6.18
C ILE A 143 5.08 4.52 -4.90
N GLY A 144 5.09 5.60 -4.13
CA GLY A 144 4.18 5.71 -2.98
C GLY A 144 4.31 6.98 -2.17
N VAL A 145 3.27 7.34 -1.42
CA VAL A 145 3.19 8.57 -0.62
C VAL A 145 3.79 8.33 0.76
N CYS A 146 4.78 9.13 1.16
CA CYS A 146 5.47 8.98 2.44
C CYS A 146 4.65 9.47 3.63
N PHE A 147 4.73 8.72 4.72
CA PHE A 147 4.34 9.09 6.07
C PHE A 147 5.58 9.15 6.97
N TYR A 148 5.42 9.68 8.17
CA TYR A 148 6.52 9.83 9.13
C TYR A 148 6.33 8.88 10.30
N ASP A 149 7.37 8.11 10.57
CA ASP A 149 7.59 7.42 11.84
C ASP A 149 9.00 7.74 12.36
N MET A 150 9.24 7.60 13.67
CA MET A 150 10.57 7.84 14.23
C MET A 150 11.62 6.81 13.78
N SER A 151 11.20 5.57 13.52
CA SER A 151 12.09 4.45 13.22
C SER A 151 12.16 4.11 11.73
N CYS A 152 11.21 4.59 10.93
CA CYS A 152 11.10 4.27 9.51
C CYS A 152 10.33 5.34 8.72
N THR A 153 10.21 5.12 7.41
CA THR A 153 9.29 5.84 6.53
C THR A 153 8.21 4.87 6.08
N PRO A 154 7.03 4.87 6.71
CA PRO A 154 5.87 4.21 6.15
C PRO A 154 5.46 4.91 4.83
N PHE A 155 4.89 4.17 3.88
CA PHE A 155 4.38 4.75 2.66
C PHE A 155 3.15 4.01 2.13
N LEU A 156 2.19 4.75 1.61
CA LEU A 156 1.04 4.18 0.91
C LEU A 156 1.44 3.89 -0.55
N PRO A 157 1.35 2.64 -1.04
CA PRO A 157 1.63 2.32 -2.43
C PRO A 157 0.85 3.21 -3.41
N ILE A 158 1.51 3.65 -4.48
CA ILE A 158 0.88 4.48 -5.51
C ILE A 158 -0.30 3.77 -6.16
N THR A 159 -0.25 2.44 -6.25
CA THR A 159 -1.36 1.61 -6.75
C THR A 159 -2.65 1.81 -5.94
N LEU A 160 -2.56 1.91 -4.61
CA LEU A 160 -3.72 2.13 -3.75
C LEU A 160 -4.17 3.59 -3.78
N THR A 161 -3.22 4.52 -3.79
CA THR A 161 -3.47 5.97 -3.97
C THR A 161 -4.25 6.25 -5.26
N LEU A 162 -3.91 5.58 -6.37
CA LEU A 162 -4.59 5.73 -7.65
C LEU A 162 -5.99 5.10 -7.64
N LYS A 163 -6.15 3.90 -7.07
CA LYS A 163 -7.48 3.27 -6.91
C LYS A 163 -8.43 4.15 -6.10
N TRP A 164 -7.93 4.70 -5.01
CA TRP A 164 -8.65 5.67 -4.19
C TRP A 164 -9.12 6.88 -5.02
N TRP A 165 -8.21 7.47 -5.79
CA TRP A 165 -8.49 8.63 -6.62
C TRP A 165 -9.50 8.35 -7.74
N GLU A 166 -9.39 7.18 -8.37
CA GLU A 166 -10.33 6.72 -9.39
C GLU A 166 -11.75 6.55 -8.85
N GLN A 167 -11.90 5.99 -7.64
CA GLN A 167 -13.21 5.84 -6.99
C GLN A 167 -13.84 7.20 -6.70
N TYR A 168 -13.06 8.13 -6.13
CA TYR A 168 -13.54 9.48 -5.90
C TYR A 168 -13.98 10.16 -7.21
N LYS A 169 -13.16 10.09 -8.26
CA LYS A 169 -13.50 10.67 -9.57
C LYS A 169 -14.78 10.10 -10.17
N LYS A 170 -15.02 8.81 -9.98
CA LYS A 170 -16.17 8.11 -10.57
C LYS A 170 -17.47 8.38 -9.80
N ASN A 171 -17.42 8.37 -8.47
CA ASN A 171 -18.62 8.34 -7.64
C ASN A 171 -18.84 9.63 -6.83
N GLY A 172 -17.84 10.52 -6.74
CA GLY A 172 -17.85 11.68 -5.85
C GLY A 172 -17.72 11.34 -4.37
N GLN A 173 -17.75 10.05 -4.02
CA GLN A 173 -17.56 9.48 -2.70
C GLN A 173 -16.58 8.31 -2.79
N ILE A 174 -15.86 8.05 -1.71
CA ILE A 174 -14.85 7.01 -1.65
C ILE A 174 -15.47 5.78 -0.97
N HIS A 175 -15.64 4.72 -1.75
CA HIS A 175 -16.03 3.39 -1.27
C HIS A 175 -14.78 2.52 -1.17
N ARG A 176 -14.51 1.90 -0.02
CA ARG A 176 -13.29 1.10 0.22
C ARG A 176 -13.64 -0.29 0.74
N PRO A 177 -12.88 -1.33 0.36
CA PRO A 177 -13.05 -2.63 0.99
C PRO A 177 -12.63 -2.57 2.46
N LEU A 178 -13.39 -3.22 3.33
CA LEU A 178 -12.97 -3.51 4.69
C LEU A 178 -12.15 -4.80 4.67
N LEU A 179 -10.89 -4.76 5.13
CA LEU A 179 -10.03 -5.95 5.18
C LEU A 179 -10.54 -6.95 6.23
N ALA A 180 -10.96 -6.45 7.40
CA ALA A 180 -11.45 -7.21 8.56
C ALA A 180 -10.56 -8.41 8.98
N MET A 181 -9.30 -8.41 8.53
CA MET A 181 -8.31 -9.44 8.75
C MET A 181 -6.97 -8.75 8.93
N GLU A 182 -6.12 -9.27 9.81
CA GLU A 182 -4.70 -8.97 9.81
C GLU A 182 -4.00 -9.91 8.83
N LEU A 183 -3.22 -9.35 7.90
CA LEU A 183 -2.72 -10.07 6.75
C LEU A 183 -1.21 -9.90 6.61
N THR A 184 -0.50 -11.01 6.39
CA THR A 184 0.95 -11.03 6.16
C THR A 184 1.23 -11.76 4.85
N ASN A 185 2.11 -11.19 4.00
CA ASN A 185 2.57 -11.89 2.81
C ASN A 185 3.21 -13.23 3.17
N LEU A 186 2.96 -14.29 2.37
CA LEU A 186 3.50 -15.63 2.66
C LEU A 186 5.02 -15.62 2.86
N TYR A 187 5.78 -14.88 2.04
CA TYR A 187 7.25 -14.82 2.17
C TYR A 187 7.75 -14.18 3.48
N ALA A 188 6.88 -13.52 4.24
CA ALA A 188 7.21 -12.82 5.49
C ALA A 188 6.76 -13.57 6.75
N VAL A 189 6.13 -14.74 6.62
CA VAL A 189 5.67 -15.55 7.76
C VAL A 189 6.82 -16.37 8.38
N SER A 190 6.56 -16.99 9.53
CA SER A 190 7.54 -17.84 10.20
C SER A 190 7.88 -19.12 9.42
N LEU A 191 9.09 -19.65 9.62
CA LEU A 191 9.61 -20.78 8.85
C LEU A 191 8.81 -22.09 9.03
N ASP A 192 8.23 -22.31 10.21
CA ASP A 192 7.39 -23.47 10.52
C ASP A 192 6.08 -23.48 9.72
N ILE A 193 5.48 -22.30 9.54
CA ILE A 193 4.31 -22.13 8.67
C ILE A 193 4.73 -22.33 7.22
N LEU A 194 5.82 -21.69 6.78
CA LEU A 194 6.33 -21.80 5.41
C LEU A 194 6.58 -23.26 5.01
N GLU A 195 7.22 -24.05 5.86
CA GLU A 195 7.49 -25.46 5.60
C GLU A 195 6.20 -26.23 5.31
N THR A 196 5.16 -26.00 6.12
CA THR A 196 3.85 -26.66 5.94
C THR A 196 3.16 -26.23 4.65
N VAL A 197 3.22 -24.93 4.32
CA VAL A 197 2.60 -24.39 3.10
C VAL A 197 3.30 -24.92 1.83
N VAL A 198 4.63 -24.96 1.84
CA VAL A 198 5.45 -25.46 0.73
C VAL A 198 5.24 -26.96 0.51
N GLN A 199 5.08 -27.76 1.57
CA GLN A 199 4.74 -29.19 1.47
C GLN A 199 3.37 -29.44 0.80
N ASN A 200 2.52 -28.43 0.70
CA ASN A 200 1.20 -28.47 0.07
C ASN A 200 1.17 -27.75 -1.29
N ASP A 201 2.31 -27.68 -1.99
CA ASP A 201 2.48 -27.10 -3.33
C ASP A 201 1.91 -25.68 -3.45
N THR A 202 2.20 -24.85 -2.44
CA THR A 202 1.81 -23.44 -2.38
C THR A 202 3.05 -22.60 -2.17
N PHE A 203 3.32 -21.70 -3.13
CA PHE A 203 4.55 -20.90 -3.16
C PHE A 203 4.30 -19.39 -3.11
N HIS A 204 3.03 -19.00 -3.10
CA HIS A 204 2.57 -17.63 -2.98
C HIS A 204 1.26 -17.59 -2.21
N GLY A 205 0.94 -16.43 -1.65
CA GLY A 205 -0.32 -16.20 -0.95
C GLY A 205 -0.19 -15.15 0.13
N VAL A 206 -1.27 -14.97 0.86
CA VAL A 206 -1.37 -14.06 2.01
C VAL A 206 -1.91 -14.84 3.19
N MET A 207 -1.15 -14.88 4.27
CA MET A 207 -1.57 -15.51 5.51
C MET A 207 -2.48 -14.59 6.30
N VAL A 208 -3.51 -15.17 6.89
CA VAL A 208 -4.42 -14.53 7.84
C VAL A 208 -3.85 -14.71 9.24
N GLU A 209 -3.40 -13.62 9.86
CA GLU A 209 -2.92 -13.60 11.25
C GLU A 209 -4.11 -13.55 12.21
N GLU A 210 -5.04 -12.64 11.95
CA GLU A 210 -6.24 -12.44 12.76
C GLU A 210 -7.47 -12.21 11.87
N VAL A 211 -8.64 -12.50 12.41
CA VAL A 211 -9.94 -12.25 11.77
C VAL A 211 -10.82 -11.50 12.75
N LEU A 212 -11.39 -10.37 12.32
CA LEU A 212 -12.31 -9.58 13.12
C LEU A 212 -13.61 -10.39 13.36
N PRO A 213 -13.99 -10.67 14.62
CA PRO A 213 -15.21 -11.42 14.91
C PRO A 213 -16.47 -10.75 14.35
N GLY A 214 -17.35 -11.53 13.74
CA GLY A 214 -18.58 -11.06 13.10
C GLY A 214 -18.41 -10.41 11.72
N SER A 215 -17.18 -10.32 11.20
CA SER A 215 -16.92 -9.86 9.82
C SER A 215 -17.36 -10.89 8.77
N SER A 216 -17.43 -10.48 7.49
CA SER A 216 -17.71 -11.43 6.41
C SER A 216 -16.67 -12.55 6.30
N ALA A 217 -15.42 -12.31 6.67
CA ALA A 217 -14.38 -13.34 6.70
C ALA A 217 -14.64 -14.39 7.80
N ASP A 218 -15.01 -13.95 9.00
CA ASP A 218 -15.37 -14.82 10.13
C ASP A 218 -16.62 -15.66 9.79
N VAL A 219 -17.67 -15.02 9.27
CA VAL A 219 -18.91 -15.69 8.87
C VAL A 219 -18.67 -16.72 7.74
N ALA A 220 -17.75 -16.42 6.81
CA ALA A 220 -17.35 -17.35 5.76
C ALA A 220 -16.52 -18.54 6.28
N GLY A 221 -16.00 -18.46 7.51
CA GLY A 221 -15.21 -19.50 8.14
C GLY A 221 -13.71 -19.45 7.83
N ILE A 222 -13.21 -18.28 7.41
CA ILE A 222 -11.76 -17.97 7.35
C ILE A 222 -11.24 -17.91 8.79
N ARG A 223 -10.05 -18.46 9.02
CA ARG A 223 -9.44 -18.55 10.35
C ARG A 223 -8.00 -18.06 10.36
N PRO A 224 -7.47 -17.66 11.53
CA PRO A 224 -6.03 -17.51 11.72
C PRO A 224 -5.25 -18.72 11.22
N ASN A 225 -4.10 -18.46 10.59
CA ASN A 225 -3.24 -19.41 9.88
C ASN A 225 -3.82 -20.04 8.60
N ASP A 226 -4.94 -19.53 8.08
CA ASP A 226 -5.33 -19.81 6.70
C ASP A 226 -4.45 -18.98 5.74
N VAL A 227 -4.00 -19.58 4.64
CA VAL A 227 -3.28 -18.87 3.56
C VAL A 227 -4.22 -18.70 2.38
N ILE A 228 -4.58 -17.46 2.06
CA ILE A 228 -5.38 -17.10 0.90
C ILE A 228 -4.52 -17.25 -0.36
N THR A 229 -4.96 -18.14 -1.26
CA THR A 229 -4.24 -18.48 -2.50
C THR A 229 -5.01 -18.10 -3.76
N ARG A 230 -6.34 -17.94 -3.65
CA ARG A 230 -7.20 -17.41 -4.73
C ARG A 230 -8.28 -16.52 -4.15
N PHE A 231 -8.67 -15.51 -4.92
CA PHE A 231 -9.73 -14.59 -4.56
C PHE A 231 -10.48 -14.16 -5.82
N ALA A 232 -11.82 -14.23 -5.80
CA ALA A 232 -12.68 -13.86 -6.95
C ALA A 232 -12.24 -14.52 -8.28
N GLY A 233 -11.81 -15.78 -8.21
CA GLY A 233 -11.37 -16.56 -9.37
C GLY A 233 -9.93 -16.31 -9.85
N GLY A 234 -9.23 -15.29 -9.35
CA GLY A 234 -7.81 -15.04 -9.65
C GLY A 234 -6.87 -15.64 -8.60
N SER A 235 -5.61 -15.88 -8.99
CA SER A 235 -4.55 -16.25 -8.04
C SER A 235 -4.17 -15.05 -7.16
N VAL A 236 -3.82 -15.31 -5.91
CA VAL A 236 -3.30 -14.30 -4.99
C VAL A 236 -1.81 -14.56 -4.80
N GLY A 237 -0.99 -13.70 -5.40
CA GLY A 237 0.47 -13.74 -5.29
C GLY A 237 1.01 -12.98 -4.09
N SER A 238 0.26 -11.96 -3.63
CA SER A 238 0.70 -11.05 -2.57
C SER A 238 -0.45 -10.25 -1.94
N PHE A 239 -0.11 -9.53 -0.87
CA PHE A 239 -1.00 -8.64 -0.12
C PHE A 239 -1.50 -7.51 -1.02
N LEU A 240 -0.62 -6.82 -1.75
CA LEU A 240 -1.07 -5.74 -2.64
C LEU A 240 -2.01 -6.27 -3.73
N GLU A 241 -1.77 -7.47 -4.24
CA GLU A 241 -2.68 -8.11 -5.20
C GLU A 241 -4.05 -8.42 -4.59
N LEU A 242 -4.09 -9.04 -3.40
CA LEU A 242 -5.32 -9.31 -2.68
C LEU A 242 -6.13 -8.04 -2.44
N VAL A 243 -5.51 -6.98 -1.91
CA VAL A 243 -6.16 -5.68 -1.69
C VAL A 243 -6.70 -5.13 -3.01
N LYS A 244 -5.92 -5.15 -4.10
CA LYS A 244 -6.38 -4.69 -5.43
C LYS A 244 -7.62 -5.43 -5.91
N MET A 245 -7.71 -6.74 -5.66
CA MET A 245 -8.87 -7.57 -6.01
C MET A 245 -10.07 -7.27 -5.12
N MET A 246 -9.87 -7.01 -3.83
CA MET A 246 -10.95 -6.56 -2.93
C MET A 246 -11.57 -5.25 -3.41
N TRP A 247 -10.75 -4.26 -3.80
CA TRP A 247 -11.24 -3.01 -4.40
C TRP A 247 -12.12 -3.20 -5.65
N GLN A 248 -11.93 -4.28 -6.42
CA GLN A 248 -12.74 -4.56 -7.62
C GLN A 248 -14.07 -5.26 -7.30
N ASN A 249 -14.20 -5.77 -6.08
CA ASN A 249 -15.29 -6.64 -5.67
C ASN A 249 -16.04 -6.16 -4.43
N ILE A 250 -15.86 -4.89 -4.02
CA ILE A 250 -16.62 -4.25 -2.93
C ILE A 250 -18.12 -4.54 -3.07
N GLY A 251 -18.74 -5.02 -2.00
CA GLY A 251 -20.16 -5.37 -1.92
C GLY A 251 -20.55 -6.68 -2.62
N LYS A 252 -19.62 -7.37 -3.27
CA LYS A 252 -19.90 -8.64 -3.97
C LYS A 252 -19.55 -9.84 -3.10
N SER A 253 -20.34 -10.90 -3.23
CA SER A 253 -19.96 -12.24 -2.76
C SER A 253 -18.93 -12.83 -3.73
N VAL A 254 -17.79 -13.25 -3.21
CA VAL A 254 -16.68 -13.84 -3.98
C VAL A 254 -16.24 -15.17 -3.38
N GLU A 255 -15.78 -16.08 -4.23
CA GLU A 255 -15.11 -17.29 -3.79
C GLU A 255 -13.67 -16.96 -3.39
N VAL A 256 -13.24 -17.49 -2.25
CA VAL A 256 -11.90 -17.39 -1.68
C VAL A 256 -11.38 -18.80 -1.44
N THR A 257 -10.23 -19.13 -2.02
CA THR A 257 -9.56 -20.40 -1.76
C THR A 257 -8.49 -20.18 -0.71
N VAL A 258 -8.62 -20.88 0.41
CA VAL A 258 -7.64 -20.87 1.50
C VAL A 258 -7.00 -22.24 1.68
N LEU A 259 -5.72 -22.26 2.04
CA LEU A 259 -5.00 -23.42 2.57
C LEU A 259 -4.94 -23.29 4.09
N ARG A 260 -5.55 -24.22 4.82
CA ARG A 260 -5.46 -24.27 6.27
C ARG A 260 -4.17 -24.95 6.69
N THR A 261 -3.26 -24.20 7.29
CA THR A 261 -1.90 -24.71 7.56
C THR A 261 -1.86 -25.83 8.59
N PHE A 262 -2.78 -25.87 9.55
CA PHE A 262 -2.80 -26.93 10.58
C PHE A 262 -2.94 -28.35 10.01
N ASP A 263 -3.68 -28.54 8.91
CA ASP A 263 -3.97 -29.85 8.32
C ASP A 263 -3.65 -29.96 6.82
N GLY A 264 -3.21 -28.87 6.17
CA GLY A 264 -2.92 -28.81 4.74
C GLY A 264 -4.16 -28.82 3.84
N THR A 265 -5.36 -28.72 4.40
CA THR A 265 -6.60 -28.82 3.64
C THR A 265 -6.90 -27.51 2.91
N ARG A 266 -7.35 -27.62 1.66
CA ARG A 266 -7.83 -26.47 0.88
C ARG A 266 -9.34 -26.33 1.01
N PHE A 267 -9.81 -25.12 1.29
CA PHE A 267 -11.22 -24.77 1.37
C PHE A 267 -11.56 -23.71 0.34
N ASN A 268 -12.70 -23.86 -0.34
CA ASN A 268 -13.34 -22.79 -1.09
C ASN A 268 -14.46 -22.23 -0.23
N LEU A 269 -14.31 -20.97 0.16
CA LEU A 269 -15.23 -20.24 1.03
C LEU A 269 -15.89 -19.13 0.22
N ASN A 270 -17.13 -18.77 0.54
CA ASN A 270 -17.78 -17.61 -0.06
C ASN A 270 -17.88 -16.51 0.99
N MET A 271 -17.32 -15.35 0.70
CA MET A 271 -17.42 -14.17 1.57
C MET A 271 -17.90 -12.97 0.77
N VAL A 272 -18.62 -12.06 1.44
CA VAL A 272 -18.88 -10.73 0.88
C VAL A 272 -17.65 -9.87 1.13
N VAL A 273 -17.25 -9.08 0.13
CA VAL A 273 -16.24 -8.03 0.34
C VAL A 273 -16.92 -6.85 1.00
N ASP A 274 -16.79 -6.76 2.31
CA ASP A 274 -17.40 -5.69 3.11
C ASP A 274 -16.87 -4.32 2.67
N GLU A 275 -17.68 -3.30 2.91
CA GLU A 275 -17.31 -1.90 2.71
C GLU A 275 -17.08 -1.26 4.08
N VAL A 276 -16.04 -0.43 4.20
CA VAL A 276 -15.80 0.37 5.41
C VAL A 276 -16.98 1.30 5.65
N SER A 277 -17.51 1.31 6.88
CA SER A 277 -18.58 2.24 7.23
C SER A 277 -18.07 3.69 7.17
N PRO A 278 -18.84 4.65 6.63
CA PRO A 278 -18.48 6.07 6.67
C PRO A 278 -18.21 6.61 8.09
N ASP A 279 -18.78 5.97 9.10
CA ASP A 279 -18.69 6.37 10.51
C ASP A 279 -17.49 5.76 11.25
N GLU A 280 -16.76 4.80 10.65
CA GLU A 280 -15.52 4.28 11.21
C GLU A 280 -14.38 5.30 11.00
N GLN A 281 -14.23 6.18 11.99
CA GLN A 281 -13.11 7.11 12.07
C GLN A 281 -11.87 6.36 12.53
N TYR A 282 -10.96 6.11 11.60
CA TYR A 282 -9.59 5.72 11.95
C TYR A 282 -8.91 6.90 12.63
N SER A 283 -8.44 6.67 13.84
CA SER A 283 -7.62 7.61 14.58
C SER A 283 -6.18 7.42 14.12
N TRP A 284 -5.80 8.11 13.04
CA TRP A 284 -4.37 8.42 12.89
C TRP A 284 -3.93 9.10 14.17
N PRO A 285 -2.77 8.74 14.76
CA PRO A 285 -2.26 9.45 15.92
C PRO A 285 -2.23 10.93 15.56
N VAL A 286 -3.21 11.66 16.08
CA VAL A 286 -3.20 13.12 16.06
C VAL A 286 -1.91 13.42 16.79
N LEU A 287 -0.99 14.10 16.10
CA LEU A 287 0.28 14.49 16.68
C LEU A 287 -0.03 15.40 17.87
N ASP A 288 -0.21 14.79 19.04
CA ASP A 288 -0.50 15.51 20.26
C ASP A 288 0.77 16.27 20.60
N ASN A 289 0.61 17.59 20.62
CA ASN A 289 1.57 18.63 20.97
C ASN A 289 2.55 19.05 19.85
N ALA A 290 2.06 19.98 19.03
CA ALA A 290 2.81 21.21 18.82
C ALA A 290 3.03 21.89 20.19
N ARG A 291 4.21 21.70 20.77
CA ARG A 291 4.83 22.61 21.74
C ARG A 291 6.24 22.92 21.27
#